data_AF-A0A3C0NIM1-F1
#
_entry.id   AF-A0A3C0NIM1-F1
#
_cell.length_a   1.000
_cell.length_b   1.000
_cell.length_c   1.000
_cell.angle_alpha   90.00
_cell.angle_beta   90.00
_cell.angle_gamma   90.00
#
_symmetry.space_group_name_H-M   'P 1'
#
loop_
_entity.id
_entity.type
_entity.pdbx_description
1 polymer ?
#
loop_
_entity_poly.entity_id
_entity_poly.type
_entity_poly.pdbx_seq_one_letter_code
_entity_poly.pdbx_strand_id
1 'polypeptide(L)' 'MNATLAKLLVRVIPGSCPFARDIKLFGKVVSVPPLCKLNPFYGQLMKLRFKALIRLEDS' A
#
# COMPACT_ATOMS: atom_id res chain seq x y z
N MET A 1 -0.85 10.18 -17.09
CA MET A 1 -0.33 10.47 -15.73
C MET A 1 1.13 10.85 -15.85
N ASN A 2 1.57 11.94 -15.22
CA ASN A 2 2.95 12.41 -15.28
C ASN A 2 3.88 11.41 -14.56
N ALA A 3 5.06 11.11 -15.11
CA ALA A 3 6.03 10.18 -14.53
C ALA A 3 6.47 10.59 -13.11
N THR A 4 6.61 11.90 -12.84
CA THR A 4 6.94 12.41 -11.51
C THR A 4 5.82 12.14 -10.50
N LEU A 5 4.57 12.32 -10.92
CA LEU A 5 3.40 12.00 -10.09
C LEU A 5 3.27 10.50 -9.86
N ALA A 6 3.56 9.67 -10.86
CA ALA A 6 3.53 8.22 -10.71
C ALA A 6 4.59 7.73 -9.70
N LYS A 7 5.82 8.28 -9.75
CA LYS A 7 6.87 8.01 -8.74
C LYS A 7 6.44 8.44 -7.34
N LEU A 8 5.79 9.60 -7.22
CA LEU A 8 5.27 10.09 -5.94
C LEU A 8 4.19 9.15 -5.39
N LEU A 9 3.21 8.76 -6.21
CA LEU A 9 2.12 7.87 -5.81
C LEU A 9 2.61 6.48 -5.36
N VAL A 10 3.59 5.90 -6.06
CA VAL A 10 4.19 4.61 -5.70
C VAL A 10 5.01 4.71 -4.41
N ARG A 11 5.60 5.88 -4.10
CA ARG A 11 6.28 6.12 -2.82
C ARG A 11 5.33 6.36 -1.66
N VAL A 12 4.25 7.11 -1.88
CA VAL A 12 3.29 7.51 -0.84
C VAL A 12 2.35 6.37 -0.47
N ILE A 13 1.86 5.60 -1.45
CA ILE A 13 0.90 4.52 -1.23
C ILE A 13 1.70 3.22 -1.11
N PRO A 14 1.87 2.59 0.06
CA PRO A 14 2.62 1.33 0.18
C PRO A 14 1.94 0.19 -0.59
N GLY A 15 2.72 -0.73 -1.16
CA GLY A 15 2.19 -1.90 -1.90
C GLY A 15 1.76 -3.05 -1.00
N SER A 16 2.24 -3.05 0.24
CA SER A 16 1.79 -3.93 1.30
C SER A 16 0.73 -3.22 2.13
N CYS A 17 -0.18 -4.00 2.71
CA CYS A 17 -1.14 -3.44 3.65
C CYS A 17 -0.40 -3.01 4.93
N PRO A 18 -0.36 -1.71 5.26
CA PRO A 18 0.43 -1.21 6.40
C PRO A 18 -0.09 -1.70 7.75
N PHE A 19 -1.35 -2.16 7.78
CA PHE A 19 -1.99 -2.66 8.98
C PHE A 19 -1.71 -4.14 9.24
N ALA A 20 -1.40 -4.92 8.20
CA ALA A 20 -1.03 -6.32 8.37
C ALA A 20 0.43 -6.38 8.80
N ARG A 21 0.67 -6.48 10.11
CA ARG A 21 2.02 -6.60 10.67
C ARG A 21 2.01 -7.48 11.90
N ASP A 22 3.05 -8.29 12.03
CA ASP A 22 3.31 -9.08 13.23
C ASP A 22 4.09 -8.24 14.24
N ILE A 23 3.51 -8.02 15.41
CA ILE A 23 4.15 -7.32 16.52
C ILE A 23 4.59 -8.37 17.53
N LYS A 24 5.90 -8.48 17.76
CA LYS A 24 6.45 -9.34 18.83
C LYS A 24 6.46 -8.55 20.14
N LEU A 25 5.57 -8.89 21.06
CA LEU A 25 5.57 -8.34 22.43
C LEU A 25 5.83 -9.49 23.42
N PHE A 26 6.86 -9.35 24.26
CA PHE A 26 7.11 -10.28 25.39
C PHE A 26 7.15 -11.76 24.99
N GLY A 27 7.73 -12.09 23.82
CA GLY A 27 7.81 -13.47 23.32
C GLY A 27 6.52 -14.02 22.69
N LYS A 28 5.43 -13.24 22.67
CA LYS A 28 4.20 -13.57 21.93
C LYS A 28 4.13 -12.77 20.63
N VAL A 29 3.79 -13.46 19.54
CA VAL A 29 3.53 -12.83 18.25
C VAL A 29 2.06 -12.43 18.21
N VAL A 30 1.79 -11.13 18.13
CA VAL A 30 0.46 -10.58 17.90
C VAL A 30 0.38 -10.17 16.45
N SER A 31 -0.32 -10.95 15.64
CA SER A 31 -0.60 -10.63 14.25
C SER A 31 -1.73 -9.61 14.19
N VAL A 32 -1.42 -8.39 13.76
CA VAL A 32 -2.46 -7.41 13.45
C VAL A 32 -3.13 -7.86 12.15
N PRO A 33 -4.45 -8.10 12.14
CA PRO A 33 -5.13 -8.60 10.96
C PRO A 33 -5.04 -7.55 9.83
N PRO A 34 -5.21 -7.98 8.57
CA PRO A 34 -5.28 -7.07 7.43
C PRO A 34 -6.52 -6.18 7.53
N LEU A 35 -6.42 -5.10 8.30
CA LEU A 35 -7.44 -4.04 8.43
C LEU A 35 -7.49 -3.13 7.19
N CYS A 36 -6.93 -3.60 6.07
CA CYS A 36 -6.89 -2.92 4.78
C CYS A 36 -8.28 -2.54 4.28
N LYS A 37 -9.33 -3.26 4.72
CA LYS A 37 -10.74 -2.97 4.40
C LYS A 37 -11.41 -1.94 5.32
N LEU A 38 -10.78 -1.53 6.42
CA LEU A 38 -11.35 -0.54 7.34
C LEU A 38 -11.36 0.86 6.73
N ASN A 39 -10.38 1.17 5.87
CA ASN A 39 -10.37 2.42 5.13
C ASN A 39 -11.25 2.26 3.87
N PRO A 40 -12.42 2.93 3.77
CA PRO A 40 -13.32 2.81 2.63
C PRO A 40 -12.67 3.20 1.29
N PHE A 41 -11.58 3.98 1.33
CA PHE A 41 -10.85 4.42 0.14
C PHE A 41 -9.67 3.51 -0.25
N TYR A 42 -9.37 2.45 0.53
CA TYR A 42 -8.19 1.59 0.28
C TYR A 42 -8.19 0.95 -1.10
N GLY A 43 -9.35 0.44 -1.55
CA GLY A 43 -9.48 -0.16 -2.87
C GLY A 43 -9.19 0.82 -4.01
N GLN A 44 -9.54 2.10 -3.84
CA GLN A 44 -9.27 3.14 -4.82
C GLN A 44 -7.79 3.54 -4.81
N LEU A 45 -7.17 3.65 -3.64
CA LEU A 45 -5.73 3.89 -3.47
C LEU A 45 -4.88 2.77 -4.11
N MET A 46 -5.26 1.51 -3.92
CA MET A 46 -4.57 0.37 -4.54
C MET A 46 -4.72 0.36 -6.07
N LYS A 47 -5.92 0.66 -6.58
CA LYS A 47 -6.13 0.81 -8.04
C LYS A 47 -5.27 1.95 -8.61
N LEU A 48 -5.13 3.06 -7.88
CA LEU A 48 -4.30 4.19 -8.30
C LEU A 48 -2.81 3.82 -8.29
N ARG A 49 -2.34 3.11 -7.25
CA ARG A 49 -0.95 2.61 -7.18
C ARG A 49 -0.65 1.68 -8.35
N PHE A 50 -1.54 0.75 -8.66
CA PHE A 50 -1.36 -0.18 -9.78
C PHE A 50 -1.24 0.55 -11.12
N LYS A 51 -2.12 1.52 -11.37
CA LYS A 51 -2.02 2.40 -12.56
C LYS A 51 -0.71 3.19 -12.60
N ALA A 52 -0.19 3.60 -11.45
CA ALA A 52 1.09 4.30 -11.34
C ALA A 52 2.28 3.41 -11.65
N LEU A 53 2.27 2.16 -11.19
CA LEU A 53 3.30 1.18 -11.52
C LEU A 53 3.36 0.91 -13.02
N ILE A 54 2.22 0.58 -13.64
CA ILE A 54 2.15 0.35 -15.10
C ILE A 54 2.72 1.55 -15.87
N ARG A 55 2.37 2.78 -15.46
CA ARG A 55 2.88 3.97 -16.16
C ARG A 55 4.39 4.17 -15.97
N LEU A 56 4.98 3.71 -14.88
CA LEU A 56 6.44 3.78 -14.65
C LEU A 56 7.19 2.68 -15.40
N GLU A 57 6.59 1.51 -15.59
CA GLU A 57 7.17 0.42 -16.38
C GLU A 57 7.17 0.73 -17.89
N ASP A 58 6.21 1.53 -18.34
CA ASP A 58 6.07 1.98 -19.74
C ASP A 58 6.94 3.22 -20.09
N SER A 59 7.70 3.76 -19.12
CA SER A 59 8.43 5.03 -19.25
C SER A 59 9.94 4.89 -19.28
#